data_AF-A0AAV4KRS3-F1
#
_entry.id   AF-A0AAV4KRS3-F1
#
_cell.length_a   1.000
_cell.length_b   1.000
_cell.length_c   1.000
_cell.angle_alpha   90.00
_cell.angle_beta   90.00
_cell.angle_gamma   90.00
#
_symmetry.space_group_name_H-M   'P 1'
#
loop_
_entity.id
_entity.type
_entity.pdbx_description
1 polymer ?
#
loop_
_entity_poly.entity_id
_entity_poly.type
_entity_poly.pdbx_seq_one_letter_code
_entity_poly.pdbx_strand_id
1 'polypeptide(L)'
;MPVSTPQSLREMQELLVDWVSEFLETDVSLEDNFLDLGGHSLLAMNLNVRVQQRFGHELDVKTLFERPLGDAVGELHERVAAQQAA
;
A
#
# COMPACT_ATOMS: atom_id res chain seq x y z
N MET A 1 7.13 -5.40 23.56
CA MET A 1 7.41 -5.75 22.16
C MET A 1 8.21 -4.60 21.58
N PRO A 2 9.43 -4.81 21.05
CA PRO A 2 10.16 -3.69 20.46
C PRO A 2 9.40 -3.24 19.21
N VAL A 3 8.90 -2.01 19.24
CA VAL A 3 8.60 -1.25 18.03
C VAL A 3 9.96 -0.92 17.39
N SER A 4 10.53 -1.91 16.72
CA SER A 4 11.66 -1.67 15.84
C SER A 4 11.12 -0.81 14.71
N THR A 5 11.67 0.39 14.57
CA THR A 5 11.55 1.20 13.36
C THR A 5 12.56 0.65 12.34
N PRO A 6 12.12 -0.17 11.36
CA PRO A 6 12.74 -0.09 10.04
C PRO A 6 11.68 0.01 8.95
N GLN A 7 11.78 0.99 8.07
CA GLN A 7 10.94 1.15 6.88
C GLN A 7 11.14 -0.04 5.90
N SER A 8 10.62 -1.20 6.26
CA SER A 8 10.81 -2.47 5.56
C SER A 8 9.60 -2.72 4.66
N LEU A 9 9.85 -3.28 3.47
CA LEU A 9 8.81 -3.61 2.50
C LEU A 9 7.61 -4.36 3.14
N ARG A 10 7.89 -5.32 4.03
CA ARG A 10 6.86 -6.09 4.75
C ARG A 10 5.94 -5.22 5.62
N GLU A 11 6.46 -4.23 6.33
CA GLU A 11 5.60 -3.38 7.17
C GLU A 11 4.67 -2.51 6.31
N MET A 12 5.18 -1.98 5.20
CA MET A 12 4.35 -1.24 4.25
C MET A 12 3.25 -2.12 3.64
N GLN A 13 3.59 -3.39 3.38
CA GLN A 13 2.67 -4.41 2.91
C GLN A 13 1.57 -4.69 3.93
N GLU A 14 1.92 -4.92 5.20
CA GLU A 14 0.94 -5.15 6.27
C GLU A 14 0.03 -3.95 6.49
N LEU A 15 0.56 -2.71 6.48
CA LEU A 15 -0.26 -1.50 6.61
C LEU A 15 -1.25 -1.34 5.46
N LEU A 16 -0.83 -1.64 4.23
CA LEU A 16 -1.71 -1.55 3.07
C LEU A 16 -2.79 -2.62 3.12
N VAL A 17 -2.45 -3.86 3.48
CA VAL A 17 -3.41 -4.94 3.69
C VAL A 17 -4.41 -4.57 4.79
N ASP A 18 -3.95 -4.04 5.92
CA ASP A 18 -4.79 -3.59 7.03
C ASP A 18 -5.79 -2.53 6.57
N TRP A 19 -5.32 -1.46 5.90
CA TRP A 19 -6.21 -0.41 5.40
C TRP A 19 -7.21 -0.91 4.37
N VAL A 20 -6.78 -1.79 3.45
CA VAL A 20 -7.68 -2.34 2.42
C VAL A 20 -8.70 -3.31 3.04
N SER A 21 -8.29 -4.12 4.02
CA SER A 21 -9.19 -4.97 4.80
C SER A 21 -10.21 -4.13 5.58
N GLU A 22 -9.80 -3.02 6.20
CA GLU A 22 -10.72 -2.06 6.84
C GLU A 22 -11.71 -1.45 5.84
N PHE A 23 -11.28 -1.14 4.63
CA PHE A 23 -12.12 -0.52 3.61
C PHE A 23 -13.11 -1.47 2.95
N LEU A 24 -12.72 -2.73 2.78
CA LEU A 24 -13.51 -3.75 2.07
C LEU A 24 -14.21 -4.73 3.03
N GLU A 25 -13.96 -4.61 4.33
CA GLU A 25 -14.49 -5.49 5.39
C GLU A 25 -14.26 -6.98 5.09
N THR A 26 -13.12 -7.30 4.45
CA THR A 26 -12.74 -8.64 4.01
C THR A 26 -11.30 -8.98 4.36
N ASP A 27 -10.96 -10.26 4.34
CA ASP A 27 -9.57 -10.71 4.41
C ASP A 27 -8.86 -10.39 3.09
N VAL A 28 -7.68 -9.78 3.18
CA VAL A 28 -6.93 -9.27 2.03
C VAL A 28 -5.53 -9.85 2.12
N SER A 29 -5.05 -10.48 1.04
CA SER A 29 -3.66 -10.92 0.94
C SER A 29 -2.85 -10.05 -0.01
N LEU A 30 -1.54 -10.13 0.12
CA LEU A 30 -0.60 -9.38 -0.73
C LEU A 30 -0.61 -9.85 -2.20
N GLU A 31 -1.07 -11.06 -2.43
CA GLU A 31 -1.22 -11.67 -3.74
C GLU A 31 -2.54 -11.26 -4.42
N ASP A 32 -3.47 -10.67 -3.65
CA ASP A 32 -4.74 -10.20 -4.17
C ASP A 32 -4.60 -8.85 -4.87
N ASN A 33 -5.44 -8.66 -5.88
CA ASN A 33 -5.56 -7.39 -6.57
C ASN A 33 -6.65 -6.54 -5.92
N PHE A 34 -6.37 -5.25 -5.72
CA PHE A 34 -7.33 -4.32 -5.16
C PHE A 34 -8.65 -4.31 -5.93
N LEU A 35 -8.60 -4.38 -7.27
CA LEU A 35 -9.79 -4.43 -8.12
C LEU A 35 -10.63 -5.70 -7.90
N ASP A 36 -9.96 -6.84 -7.73
CA ASP A 36 -10.62 -8.15 -7.60
C ASP A 36 -11.37 -8.27 -6.27
N LEU A 37 -10.82 -7.66 -5.22
CA LEU A 37 -11.44 -7.55 -3.90
C LEU A 37 -12.63 -6.57 -3.85
N GLY A 38 -12.95 -5.90 -4.97
CA GLY A 38 -14.02 -4.89 -5.04
C GLY A 38 -13.55 -3.45 -4.80
N GLY A 39 -12.24 -3.23 -4.77
CA GLY A 39 -11.64 -1.91 -4.68
C GLY A 39 -11.94 -1.07 -5.93
N HIS A 40 -12.48 0.12 -5.71
CA HIS A 40 -12.82 1.08 -6.77
C HIS A 40 -12.12 2.43 -6.55
N SER A 41 -12.16 3.32 -7.55
CA SER A 41 -11.38 4.57 -7.57
C SER A 41 -11.52 5.42 -6.30
N LEU A 42 -12.69 5.42 -5.65
CA LEU A 42 -12.91 6.13 -4.39
C LEU A 42 -12.09 5.55 -3.23
N LEU A 43 -12.01 4.22 -3.12
CA LEU A 43 -11.22 3.55 -2.09
C LEU A 43 -9.73 3.70 -2.40
N ALA A 44 -9.33 3.58 -3.67
CA ALA A 44 -7.96 3.84 -4.10
C ALA A 44 -7.52 5.27 -3.73
N MET A 45 -8.40 6.26 -3.90
CA MET A 45 -8.13 7.65 -3.53
C MET A 45 -7.99 7.82 -2.00
N ASN A 46 -8.85 7.18 -1.20
CA ASN A 46 -8.73 7.17 0.27
C ASN A 46 -7.44 6.49 0.75
N LEU A 47 -7.08 5.37 0.13
CA LEU A 47 -5.83 4.67 0.39
C LEU A 47 -4.64 5.57 0.06
N ASN A 48 -4.68 6.25 -1.09
CA ASN A 48 -3.63 7.17 -1.52
C ASN A 48 -3.42 8.31 -0.54
N VAL A 49 -4.50 8.87 0.03
CA VAL A 49 -4.39 9.90 1.07
C VAL A 49 -3.67 9.35 2.30
N ARG A 50 -4.00 8.15 2.80
CA ARG A 50 -3.30 7.54 3.94
C ARG A 50 -1.82 7.27 3.62
N VAL A 51 -1.54 6.71 2.45
CA VAL A 51 -0.19 6.41 1.97
C VAL A 51 0.64 7.70 1.89
N GLN A 52 0.10 8.76 1.29
CA GLN A 52 0.76 10.05 1.18
C GLN A 52 1.03 10.67 2.56
N GLN A 53 0.08 10.59 3.49
CA GLN A 53 0.28 11.09 4.86
C GLN A 53 1.33 10.29 5.64
N ARG A 54 1.41 8.96 5.42
CA ARG A 54 2.30 8.06 6.17
C ARG A 54 3.71 7.98 5.59
N PHE A 55 3.83 7.95 4.28
CA PHE A 55 5.07 7.72 3.53
C PHE A 55 5.55 8.95 2.74
N GLY A 56 4.74 10.01 2.66
CA GLY A 56 5.07 11.21 1.88
C GLY A 56 4.99 11.00 0.37
N HIS A 57 4.46 9.85 -0.09
CA HIS A 57 4.36 9.45 -1.49
C HIS A 57 2.99 8.86 -1.79
N GLU A 58 2.58 9.01 -3.04
CA GLU A 58 1.36 8.42 -3.58
C GLU A 58 1.66 7.12 -4.32
N LEU A 59 0.75 6.15 -4.20
CA LEU A 59 0.68 4.96 -5.02
C LEU A 59 0.09 5.29 -6.38
N ASP A 60 0.67 4.71 -7.42
CA ASP A 60 0.07 4.78 -8.74
C ASP A 60 -1.18 3.90 -8.76
N VAL A 61 -2.34 4.54 -8.91
CA VAL A 61 -3.63 3.85 -8.93
C VAL A 61 -3.67 2.82 -10.05
N LYS A 62 -2.95 3.07 -11.15
CA LYS A 62 -2.80 2.13 -12.25
C LYS A 62 -2.05 0.88 -11.80
N THR A 63 -0.90 1.03 -11.14
CA THR A 63 -0.15 -0.11 -10.57
C THR A 63 -0.99 -0.88 -9.55
N LEU A 64 -1.76 -0.19 -8.71
CA LEU A 64 -2.65 -0.81 -7.71
C LEU A 64 -3.77 -1.66 -8.35
N PHE A 65 -4.23 -1.29 -9.55
CA PHE A 65 -5.26 -2.03 -10.28
C PHE A 65 -4.70 -3.10 -11.22
N GLU A 66 -3.50 -2.91 -11.78
CA GLU A 66 -2.86 -3.83 -12.72
C GLU A 66 -1.98 -4.90 -12.04
N ARG A 67 -1.53 -4.65 -10.81
CA ARG A 67 -0.62 -5.54 -10.07
C ARG A 67 -1.16 -5.89 -8.68
N PRO A 68 -0.70 -7.03 -8.10
CA PRO A 68 -1.03 -7.40 -6.74
C PRO A 68 -0.63 -6.31 -5.73
N LEU A 69 -1.31 -6.27 -4.59
CA LEU A 69 -0.97 -5.33 -3.51
C LEU A 69 0.52 -5.36 -3.16
N GLY A 70 1.11 -6.56 -3.05
CA GLY A 70 2.51 -6.75 -2.68
C GLY A 70 3.50 -6.10 -3.65
N ASP A 71 3.22 -6.16 -4.96
CA ASP A 71 4.02 -5.54 -6.01
C ASP A 71 3.89 -4.01 -6.00
N ALA A 72 2.66 -3.49 -5.80
CA ALA A 72 2.43 -2.06 -5.70
C ALA A 72 3.19 -1.44 -4.52
N VAL A 73 3.27 -2.16 -3.39
CA VAL A 73 4.06 -1.74 -2.22
C VAL A 73 5.56 -1.78 -2.51
N GLY A 74 6.03 -2.80 -3.23
CA GLY A 74 7.42 -2.94 -3.65
C GLY A 74 7.90 -1.69 -4.39
N GLU A 75 7.14 -1.30 -5.41
CA GLU A 75 7.44 -0.11 -6.19
C GLU A 75 7.42 1.18 -5.34
N LEU A 76 6.44 1.33 -4.45
CA LEU A 76 6.38 2.47 -3.53
C LEU A 76 7.60 2.52 -2.60
N HIS A 77 8.00 1.38 -2.03
CA HIS A 77 9.14 1.30 -1.11
C HIS A 77 10.43 1.72 -1.81
N GLU A 78 10.66 1.25 -3.03
CA GLU A 78 11.82 1.66 -3.83
C GLU A 78 11.83 3.16 -4.12
N ARG A 79 10.66 3.74 -4.43
CA ARG A 79 10.53 5.19 -4.68
C ARG A 79 10.76 6.02 -3.43
N VAL A 80 10.20 5.60 -2.30
CA VAL A 80 10.38 6.25 -1.00
C VAL A 80 11.86 6.16 -0.57
N ALA A 81 12.47 4.99 -0.69
CA ALA A 81 13.88 4.80 -0.38
C ALA A 81 14.79 5.67 -1.27
N ALA A 82 14.47 5.80 -2.55
CA ALA A 82 15.20 6.67 -3.48
C ALA A 82 15.07 8.17 -3.12
N GLN A 83 13.91 8.62 -2.63
CA GLN A 83 13.72 10.00 -2.18
C GLN A 83 14.36 10.30 -0.82
N GLN A 84 14.45 9.32 0.08
CA GLN A 84 15.09 9.49 1.38
C GLN A 84 16.63 9.52 1.31
N ALA A 85 17.21 9.09 0.19
CA ALA A 85 18.64 9.10 -0.05
C ALA A 85 19.19 10.45 -0.58
N ALA A 86 18.34 11.48 -0.70
CA ALA A 86 18.67 12.83 -1.17
C ALA A 86 18.64 13.85 -0.02
#